data_AF-A0A933TVJ2-F1
#
_entry.id   AF-A0A933TVJ2-F1
#
_cell.length_a   1.000
_cell.length_b   1.000
_cell.length_c   1.000
_cell.angle_alpha   90.00
_cell.angle_beta   90.00
_cell.angle_gamma   90.00
#
_symmetry.space_group_name_H-M   'P 1'
#
loop_
_entity.id
_entity.type
_entity.pdbx_description
1 polymer ?
#
loop_
_entity_poly.entity_id
_entity_poly.type
_entity_poly.pdbx_seq_one_letter_code
_entity_poly.pdbx_strand_id
1 'polypeptide(L)'
;MKKMVNCPQCDAQYDVTKLGDKKLKVQCPKCKSRFIINPLEDAQENQAQTSILQTIDRPVEAPDSPADDTRVAESKGEFYKGIAGTDQDDQETPENPEEAPDVKEQPPQETDAEAESSAEEMGAEEYAEPASEETEKMPYSRAEAMRLDLGQAPSARPSLSHFFGRKKYSFSKVQADEMAIDRGEFFQPSKLGKAVWMLILVFVILTSGLVLAYHFYFYKYFPEANDSAASPGVSGAGQAEPSEPEKAPESVPPEPVKETPPVSPEPVKQTPKEEQPKDENSSVPHAPANPNDAPPPPTPPPFRGESSVAMPAPRRVEPPPQPDAWLTKETEHFSVSSDCPQDALDDVCVRLENIYKTYAETFKYDSPVVKKRTVKIFKSKEAYQASVQNAYSGGFYNERTDELSTFMRSDMVETLYHECAHMFFDIMIASYETGGMPSWINEGMASYFGAVEVPLEGDAVTGKVNADFLNTVKQAINGNTCADLKLFFFFPRERFMNPADPDGTKRMYAQAWSICYFLMKTDNENYKNIISKYIDEMKAGKGWFEAHQAAFEGVDLPALENDWKKFVLEMKE
;
A
#
# COMPACT_ATOMS: atom_id res chain seq x y z
N MET A 1 35.42 15.19 -0.20
CA MET A 1 34.30 15.70 -1.03
C MET A 1 33.46 16.66 -0.19
N LYS A 2 32.87 17.70 -0.77
CA LYS A 2 31.97 18.60 -0.05
C LYS A 2 30.60 17.92 0.12
N LYS A 3 30.10 17.78 1.35
CA LYS A 3 28.72 17.36 1.60
C LYS A 3 27.84 18.61 1.50
N MET A 4 26.95 18.63 0.51
CA MET A 4 26.02 19.74 0.27
C MET A 4 24.63 19.36 0.77
N VAL A 5 23.94 20.28 1.46
CA VAL A 5 22.54 20.08 1.90
C VAL A 5 21.70 21.26 1.44
N ASN A 6 20.48 20.98 0.98
CA ASN A 6 19.50 21.99 0.56
C ASN A 6 18.67 22.45 1.77
N CYS A 7 18.47 23.76 1.90
CA CYS A 7 17.49 24.28 2.86
C CYS A 7 16.06 24.02 2.35
N PRO A 8 15.20 23.32 3.11
CA PRO A 8 13.87 22.90 2.64
C PRO A 8 12.90 24.06 2.37
N GLN A 9 13.22 25.27 2.85
CA GLN A 9 12.37 26.46 2.68
C GLN A 9 12.73 27.30 1.44
N CYS A 10 13.94 27.17 0.90
CA CYS A 10 14.41 28.11 -0.15
C CYS A 10 15.48 27.55 -1.10
N ASP A 11 15.72 26.24 -1.05
CA ASP A 11 16.66 25.46 -1.90
C ASP A 11 18.08 25.99 -1.99
N ALA A 12 18.51 26.78 -1.00
CA ALA A 12 19.88 27.22 -0.94
C ALA A 12 20.76 26.05 -0.51
N GLN A 13 21.83 25.81 -1.27
CA GLN A 13 22.83 24.78 -1.03
C GLN A 13 23.90 25.26 -0.04
N TYR A 14 24.20 24.45 0.97
CA TYR A 14 25.23 24.73 1.96
C TYR A 14 26.20 23.57 2.13
N ASP A 15 27.49 23.90 2.18
CA ASP A 15 28.56 22.94 2.48
C ASP A 15 28.57 22.65 3.99
N VAL A 16 28.04 21.49 4.36
CA VAL A 16 27.95 21.06 5.76
C VAL A 16 29.21 20.36 6.26
N THR A 17 30.22 20.17 5.39
CA THR A 17 31.51 19.56 5.75
C THR A 17 32.26 20.35 6.81
N LYS A 18 31.93 21.65 6.98
CA LYS A 18 32.53 22.52 8.00
C LYS A 18 31.84 22.48 9.36
N LEU A 19 30.70 21.79 9.48
CA LEU A 19 29.86 21.86 10.68
C LEU A 19 30.16 20.77 11.74
N GLY A 20 30.94 19.74 11.40
CA GLY A 20 31.34 18.65 12.30
C GLY A 20 30.20 17.67 12.67
N ASP A 21 30.53 16.58 13.37
CA ASP A 21 29.64 15.41 13.58
C ASP A 21 28.54 15.57 14.66
N LYS A 22 28.11 16.79 14.98
CA LYS A 22 27.05 17.01 15.99
C LYS A 22 25.69 17.14 15.30
N LYS A 23 24.60 16.66 15.93
CA LYS A 23 23.21 16.97 15.50
C LYS A 23 23.05 18.49 15.41
N LEU A 24 23.08 19.03 14.20
CA LEU A 24 23.08 20.47 13.99
C LEU A 24 21.66 20.94 13.72
N LYS A 25 21.12 21.71 14.67
CA LYS A 25 20.10 22.72 14.34
C LYS A 25 20.80 23.75 13.46
N VAL A 26 20.64 23.63 12.15
CA VAL A 26 21.21 24.56 11.17
C VAL A 26 20.23 25.70 10.94
N GLN A 27 20.71 26.93 10.97
CA GLN A 27 19.94 28.09 10.54
C GLN A 27 20.35 28.46 9.12
N CYS A 28 19.40 28.41 8.17
CA CYS A 28 19.63 28.82 6.80
C CYS A 28 20.10 30.28 6.75
N PRO A 29 21.30 30.61 6.22
CA PRO A 29 21.74 32.00 6.17
C PRO A 29 20.89 32.86 5.22
N LYS A 30 20.24 32.27 4.21
CA LYS A 30 19.38 32.97 3.24
C LYS A 30 18.00 33.32 3.82
N CYS A 31 17.25 32.34 4.30
CA CYS A 31 15.86 32.55 4.77
C CYS A 31 15.68 32.49 6.29
N LYS A 32 16.77 32.26 7.05
CA LYS A 32 16.79 32.21 8.53
C LYS A 32 15.95 31.10 9.16
N SER A 33 15.37 30.19 8.38
CA SER A 33 14.70 28.99 8.88
C SER A 33 15.68 28.11 9.65
N ARG A 34 15.20 27.45 10.71
CA ARG A 34 15.97 26.46 11.47
C ARG A 34 15.48 25.07 11.06
N PHE A 35 16.40 24.18 10.74
CA PHE A 35 16.11 22.78 10.41
C PHE A 35 17.18 21.88 11.01
N ILE A 36 16.84 20.61 11.23
CA ILE A 36 17.76 19.62 11.79
C ILE A 36 18.30 18.80 10.62
N ILE A 37 19.62 18.67 10.56
CA ILE A 37 20.27 17.71 9.67
C ILE A 37 20.54 16.48 10.52
N ASN A 38 19.95 15.33 10.15
CA ASN A 38 20.15 14.06 10.85
C ASN A 38 21.20 13.22 10.10
N PRO A 39 22.50 13.30 10.45
CA PRO A 39 23.55 12.59 9.71
C PRO A 39 23.47 11.05 9.83
N LEU A 40 22.63 10.53 10.73
CA LEU A 40 22.45 9.10 10.98
C LEU A 40 21.54 8.41 9.95
N GLU A 41 20.53 9.09 9.40
CA GLU A 41 19.63 8.49 8.39
C GLU A 41 20.39 8.15 7.11
N ASP A 42 21.17 9.09 6.56
CA ASP A 42 22.02 8.82 5.40
C ASP A 42 23.01 7.68 5.66
N ALA A 43 23.52 7.53 6.89
CA ALA A 43 24.53 6.53 7.21
C ALA A 43 23.91 5.14 7.43
N GLN A 44 22.78 5.04 8.12
CA GLN A 44 22.08 3.78 8.37
C GLN A 44 21.42 3.24 7.10
N GLU A 45 20.83 4.11 6.27
CA GLU A 45 20.26 3.73 4.98
C GLU A 45 21.34 3.26 4.01
N ASN A 46 22.47 4.00 3.91
CA ASN A 46 23.60 3.55 3.09
C ASN A 46 24.29 2.31 3.67
N GLN A 47 24.39 2.14 4.99
CA GLN A 47 25.00 0.95 5.61
C GLN A 47 24.12 -0.29 5.46
N ALA A 48 22.79 -0.15 5.58
CA ALA A 48 21.84 -1.23 5.31
C ALA A 48 21.88 -1.62 3.82
N GLN A 49 21.84 -0.64 2.91
CA GLN A 49 21.95 -0.87 1.46
C GLN A 49 23.31 -1.49 1.10
N THR A 50 24.41 -1.01 1.65
CA THR A 50 25.76 -1.53 1.39
C THR A 50 25.94 -2.95 1.96
N SER A 51 25.45 -3.21 3.17
CA SER A 51 25.52 -4.56 3.77
C SER A 51 24.66 -5.57 3.02
N ILE A 52 23.49 -5.15 2.50
CA ILE A 52 22.62 -6.00 1.67
C ILE A 52 23.30 -6.29 0.33
N LEU A 53 23.82 -5.27 -0.36
CA LEU A 53 24.50 -5.44 -1.65
C LEU A 53 25.79 -6.28 -1.53
N GLN A 54 26.59 -6.08 -0.48
CA GLN A 54 27.80 -6.90 -0.22
C GLN A 54 27.49 -8.37 0.08
N THR A 55 26.27 -8.68 0.53
CA THR A 55 25.84 -10.08 0.77
C THR A 55 25.36 -10.75 -0.54
N ILE A 56 25.00 -9.97 -1.56
CA ILE A 56 24.51 -10.46 -2.86
C ILE A 56 25.65 -10.79 -3.82
N ASP A 57 26.79 -10.10 -3.73
CA ASP A 57 27.97 -10.32 -4.58
C ASP A 57 28.88 -11.50 -4.15
N ARG A 58 28.47 -12.30 -3.15
CA ARG A 58 29.19 -13.54 -2.84
C ARG A 58 28.77 -14.63 -3.83
N PRO A 59 29.70 -15.19 -4.64
CA PRO A 59 29.37 -16.28 -5.52
C PRO A 59 28.86 -17.46 -4.70
N VAL A 60 27.65 -17.91 -5.00
CA VAL A 60 27.11 -19.18 -4.51
C VAL A 60 27.94 -20.28 -5.17
N GLU A 61 28.75 -20.99 -4.39
CA GLU A 61 29.39 -22.21 -4.86
C GLU A 61 28.29 -23.20 -5.24
N ALA A 62 28.22 -23.52 -6.54
CA ALA A 62 27.24 -24.45 -7.08
C ALA A 62 27.49 -25.86 -6.50
N PRO A 63 26.46 -26.57 -6.00
CA PRO A 63 26.61 -27.98 -5.71
C PRO A 63 26.69 -28.78 -7.02
N ASP A 64 27.73 -29.61 -7.13
CA ASP A 64 27.86 -30.60 -8.19
C ASP A 64 26.65 -31.53 -8.22
N SER A 65 25.93 -31.58 -9.34
CA SER A 65 24.99 -32.66 -9.63
C SER A 65 24.92 -32.95 -11.14
N PRO A 66 24.83 -34.23 -11.55
CA PRO A 66 25.06 -34.63 -12.92
C PRO A 66 23.81 -34.56 -13.80
N ALA A 67 24.09 -34.53 -15.10
CA ALA A 67 23.18 -34.40 -16.23
C ALA A 67 22.02 -35.40 -16.24
N ASP A 68 20.82 -34.93 -16.61
CA ASP A 68 19.94 -35.68 -17.51
C ASP A 68 18.91 -34.81 -18.28
N ASP A 69 18.59 -35.32 -19.46
CA ASP A 69 17.73 -34.97 -20.59
C ASP A 69 16.80 -33.74 -20.60
N THR A 70 16.99 -32.91 -21.63
CA THR A 70 16.11 -31.81 -22.05
C THR A 70 15.02 -32.26 -23.03
N ARG A 71 13.76 -31.93 -22.74
CA ARG A 71 12.67 -31.87 -23.74
C ARG A 71 12.13 -30.44 -23.80
N VAL A 72 12.48 -29.73 -24.88
CA VAL A 72 11.96 -28.39 -25.21
C VAL A 72 10.69 -28.56 -26.05
N ALA A 73 9.59 -27.99 -25.59
CA ALA A 73 8.38 -27.79 -26.39
C ALA A 73 8.27 -26.30 -26.72
N GLU A 74 8.43 -25.96 -28.00
CA GLU A 74 8.08 -24.66 -28.55
C GLU A 74 6.57 -24.59 -28.78
N SER A 75 5.89 -23.62 -28.17
CA SER A 75 4.52 -23.23 -28.58
C SER A 75 4.50 -21.75 -28.91
N LYS A 76 4.35 -21.45 -30.21
CA LYS A 76 4.00 -20.14 -30.74
C LYS A 76 2.52 -19.88 -30.45
N GLY A 77 2.23 -18.79 -29.75
CA GLY A 77 0.86 -18.31 -29.50
C GLY A 77 0.64 -16.98 -30.21
N GLU A 78 -0.39 -16.95 -31.05
CA GLU A 78 -0.76 -15.85 -31.93
C GLU A 78 -1.45 -14.69 -31.20
N PHE A 79 -1.31 -13.51 -31.79
CA PHE A 79 -1.93 -12.24 -31.44
C PHE A 79 -3.46 -12.28 -31.44
N TYR A 80 -4.10 -11.64 -30.46
CA TYR A 80 -5.50 -11.19 -30.56
C TYR A 80 -5.57 -9.65 -30.50
N LYS A 81 -6.32 -9.07 -31.44
CA LYS A 81 -6.69 -7.64 -31.55
C LYS A 81 -8.21 -7.51 -31.44
N GLY A 82 -8.68 -6.45 -30.77
CA GLY A 82 -10.07 -5.97 -30.74
C GLY A 82 -10.93 -6.68 -29.69
N ILE A 83 -11.79 -6.02 -28.92
CA ILE A 83 -12.89 -5.15 -29.38
C ILE A 83 -13.17 -4.04 -28.35
N ALA A 84 -13.45 -2.84 -28.85
CA ALA A 84 -14.04 -1.72 -28.13
C ALA A 84 -15.55 -1.93 -27.99
N GLY A 85 -16.08 -1.79 -26.77
CA GLY A 85 -17.52 -1.76 -26.51
C GLY A 85 -18.04 -0.32 -26.48
N THR A 86 -19.01 -0.03 -27.34
CA THR A 86 -19.84 1.19 -27.33
C THR A 86 -21.14 0.89 -26.59
N ASP A 87 -21.47 1.74 -25.62
CA ASP A 87 -22.78 1.75 -24.97
C ASP A 87 -23.86 2.27 -25.95
N GLN A 88 -24.94 1.51 -26.10
CA GLN A 88 -26.20 2.02 -26.62
C GLN A 88 -27.31 1.69 -25.63
N ASP A 89 -28.02 2.77 -25.28
CA ASP A 89 -29.33 2.81 -24.65
C ASP A 89 -30.33 1.89 -25.36
N ASP A 90 -31.21 1.23 -24.61
CA ASP A 90 -32.53 0.90 -25.13
C ASP A 90 -33.62 0.93 -24.06
N GLN A 91 -34.77 1.41 -24.51
CA GLN A 91 -35.93 1.89 -23.78
C GLN A 91 -36.89 0.79 -23.33
N GLU A 92 -37.68 1.12 -22.31
CA GLU A 92 -38.77 0.33 -21.74
C GLU A 92 -39.99 0.14 -22.66
N THR A 93 -40.79 -0.88 -22.27
CA THR A 93 -42.25 -1.10 -22.42
C THR A 93 -42.73 -2.15 -23.45
N PRO A 94 -43.96 -2.73 -23.32
CA PRO A 94 -44.46 -3.52 -22.18
C PRO A 94 -45.24 -4.82 -22.59
N GLU A 95 -45.51 -5.65 -21.57
CA GLU A 95 -46.53 -6.70 -21.33
C GLU A 95 -47.47 -7.23 -22.46
N ASN A 96 -47.59 -8.57 -22.58
CA ASN A 96 -48.84 -9.37 -22.39
C ASN A 96 -48.55 -10.91 -22.48
N PRO A 97 -49.46 -11.85 -22.09
CA PRO A 97 -49.12 -13.11 -21.41
C PRO A 97 -49.61 -14.35 -22.22
N GLU A 98 -49.75 -15.50 -21.54
CA GLU A 98 -50.14 -16.84 -22.03
C GLU A 98 -48.92 -17.64 -22.55
N GLU A 99 -48.62 -18.88 -22.13
CA GLU A 99 -49.44 -20.06 -21.88
C GLU A 99 -48.60 -21.10 -21.10
N ALA A 100 -49.20 -21.85 -20.16
CA ALA A 100 -48.62 -23.06 -19.55
C ALA A 100 -48.86 -24.29 -20.47
N PRO A 101 -48.10 -25.40 -20.37
CA PRO A 101 -48.54 -26.45 -19.41
C PRO A 101 -47.46 -27.43 -18.88
N ASP A 102 -47.91 -28.20 -17.88
CA ASP A 102 -47.60 -29.62 -17.57
C ASP A 102 -46.23 -30.02 -16.97
N VAL A 103 -46.22 -30.20 -15.64
CA VAL A 103 -45.21 -31.02 -14.93
C VAL A 103 -45.94 -32.16 -14.20
N LYS A 104 -45.58 -33.39 -14.57
CA LYS A 104 -46.06 -34.63 -13.94
C LYS A 104 -45.31 -34.89 -12.64
N GLU A 105 -46.08 -35.11 -11.57
CA GLU A 105 -45.63 -35.64 -10.28
C GLU A 105 -45.26 -37.13 -10.36
N GLN A 106 -44.22 -37.53 -9.64
CA GLN A 106 -43.97 -38.91 -9.23
C GLN A 106 -43.80 -38.96 -7.70
N PRO A 107 -44.35 -39.99 -7.01
CA PRO A 107 -44.35 -40.08 -5.56
C PRO A 107 -43.08 -40.75 -4.99
N PRO A 108 -42.76 -40.52 -3.69
CA PRO A 108 -41.61 -41.13 -3.04
C PRO A 108 -41.88 -42.57 -2.60
N GLN A 109 -40.83 -43.40 -2.66
CA GLN A 109 -40.84 -44.78 -2.17
C GLN A 109 -40.57 -44.85 -0.66
N GLU A 110 -41.39 -45.68 0.00
CA GLU A 110 -41.27 -46.16 1.37
C GLU A 110 -40.07 -47.10 1.53
N THR A 111 -39.40 -47.02 2.68
CA THR A 111 -38.64 -48.13 3.26
C THR A 111 -38.90 -48.17 4.76
N ASP A 112 -39.50 -49.27 5.20
CA ASP A 112 -39.77 -49.62 6.59
C ASP A 112 -38.72 -50.59 7.16
N ALA A 113 -38.65 -50.56 8.49
CA ALA A 113 -38.21 -51.59 9.45
C ALA A 113 -36.69 -51.69 9.76
N GLU A 114 -36.23 -51.85 11.01
CA GLU A 114 -36.87 -51.92 12.34
C GLU A 114 -35.74 -51.88 13.40
N ALA A 115 -36.05 -51.27 14.57
CA ALA A 115 -35.69 -51.59 15.98
C ALA A 115 -34.19 -51.82 16.40
N GLU A 116 -33.68 -51.45 17.59
CA GLU A 116 -34.23 -51.36 18.96
C GLU A 116 -33.49 -50.33 19.87
N SER A 117 -34.26 -49.74 20.80
CA SER A 117 -33.99 -49.35 22.23
C SER A 117 -32.64 -48.71 22.64
N SER A 118 -32.56 -47.62 23.42
CA SER A 118 -33.16 -47.31 24.74
C SER A 118 -32.67 -45.88 25.13
N ALA A 119 -33.53 -44.92 25.50
CA ALA A 119 -33.98 -44.53 26.85
C ALA A 119 -33.28 -43.26 27.43
N GLU A 120 -34.05 -42.45 28.19
CA GLU A 120 -33.77 -41.18 28.93
C GLU A 120 -33.90 -39.88 28.10
N GLU A 121 -35.02 -39.13 28.07
CA GLU A 121 -35.98 -38.60 29.07
C GLU A 121 -35.51 -37.33 29.83
N MET A 122 -35.79 -36.14 29.27
CA MET A 122 -36.14 -34.84 29.91
C MET A 122 -36.75 -33.98 28.77
N GLY A 123 -37.99 -33.48 28.75
CA GLY A 123 -38.79 -32.81 29.77
C GLY A 123 -39.12 -31.40 29.24
N ALA A 124 -40.10 -31.28 28.33
CA ALA A 124 -40.55 -29.99 27.77
C ALA A 124 -41.94 -29.65 28.30
N GLU A 125 -42.04 -28.52 29.01
CA GLU A 125 -43.28 -27.97 29.53
C GLU A 125 -44.06 -27.18 28.46
N GLU A 126 -45.34 -27.49 28.46
CA GLU A 126 -46.48 -26.95 27.74
C GLU A 126 -46.90 -25.58 28.32
N TYR A 127 -47.16 -24.56 27.49
CA TYR A 127 -48.09 -23.48 27.86
C TYR A 127 -48.83 -22.92 26.65
N ALA A 128 -50.13 -22.77 26.85
CA ALA A 128 -51.20 -22.57 25.88
C ALA A 128 -51.33 -21.14 25.32
N GLU A 129 -51.93 -21.05 24.13
CA GLU A 129 -52.49 -19.85 23.50
C GLU A 129 -53.65 -19.24 24.31
N PRO A 130 -54.04 -17.98 24.02
CA PRO A 130 -55.28 -17.84 23.25
C PRO A 130 -55.31 -16.69 22.22
N ALA A 131 -55.99 -17.01 21.11
CA ALA A 131 -57.04 -16.26 20.40
C ALA A 131 -56.91 -14.74 20.10
N SER A 132 -56.77 -14.47 18.79
CA SER A 132 -57.49 -13.52 17.93
C SER A 132 -58.29 -12.35 18.52
N GLU A 133 -58.04 -11.13 18.02
CA GLU A 133 -59.05 -10.37 17.25
C GLU A 133 -58.47 -9.11 16.55
N GLU A 134 -59.04 -8.89 15.36
CA GLU A 134 -59.28 -7.64 14.63
C GLU A 134 -58.13 -6.80 14.02
N THR A 135 -58.13 -6.89 12.69
CA THR A 135 -57.64 -5.98 11.66
C THR A 135 -58.25 -4.59 11.74
N GLU A 136 -57.45 -3.53 11.61
CA GLU A 136 -57.86 -2.35 10.84
C GLU A 136 -56.68 -1.60 10.22
N LYS A 137 -56.94 -1.08 9.02
CA LYS A 137 -56.01 -0.46 8.07
C LYS A 137 -55.68 0.99 8.44
N MET A 138 -54.71 1.53 7.71
CA MET A 138 -54.56 2.94 7.24
C MET A 138 -53.50 3.85 7.92
N PRO A 139 -53.00 4.89 7.21
CA PRO A 139 -51.58 4.97 6.84
C PRO A 139 -50.84 6.21 7.39
N TYR A 140 -49.53 6.21 7.18
CA TYR A 140 -48.67 7.38 7.28
C TYR A 140 -49.09 8.50 6.32
N SER A 141 -49.37 9.70 6.84
CA SER A 141 -49.05 10.96 6.15
C SER A 141 -49.02 12.17 7.10
N ARG A 142 -48.02 13.02 6.87
CA ARG A 142 -47.95 14.50 7.03
C ARG A 142 -48.07 15.17 8.42
N ALA A 143 -46.96 15.82 8.78
CA ALA A 143 -46.76 17.27 8.93
C ALA A 143 -47.80 18.14 9.68
N GLU A 144 -47.24 19.05 10.48
CA GLU A 144 -47.78 20.33 10.95
C GLU A 144 -48.92 20.29 11.98
N ALA A 145 -48.58 20.55 13.25
CA ALA A 145 -49.20 21.61 14.06
C ALA A 145 -48.60 21.64 15.48
N MET A 146 -47.89 22.73 15.83
CA MET A 146 -48.32 23.65 16.89
C MET A 146 -47.26 24.73 17.14
N ARG A 147 -47.62 25.96 16.78
CA ARG A 147 -47.07 27.21 17.27
C ARG A 147 -47.92 27.70 18.44
N LEU A 148 -47.27 28.51 19.29
CA LEU A 148 -47.80 29.43 20.32
C LEU A 148 -48.18 28.81 21.67
N ASP A 149 -47.34 29.03 22.67
CA ASP A 149 -47.68 30.10 23.63
C ASP A 149 -46.41 30.78 24.20
N LEU A 150 -46.43 32.11 24.21
CA LEU A 150 -45.40 33.00 24.77
C LEU A 150 -45.95 33.54 26.10
N GLY A 151 -45.39 33.06 27.21
CA GLY A 151 -45.71 33.55 28.56
C GLY A 151 -44.45 33.94 29.31
N GLN A 152 -44.46 35.15 29.88
CA GLN A 152 -43.35 35.91 30.47
C GLN A 152 -42.69 35.26 31.71
N ALA A 153 -41.41 35.60 31.90
CA ALA A 153 -40.55 35.28 33.06
C ALA A 153 -41.05 35.96 34.38
N PRO A 154 -40.62 35.55 35.59
CA PRO A 154 -39.25 35.90 36.06
C PRO A 154 -38.56 34.94 37.06
N SER A 155 -37.23 35.10 37.12
CA SER A 155 -36.30 34.87 38.25
C SER A 155 -36.75 34.06 39.48
N ALA A 156 -36.09 32.92 39.75
CA ALA A 156 -35.56 32.57 41.07
C ALA A 156 -34.75 31.25 41.00
N ARG A 157 -33.53 31.26 41.55
CA ARG A 157 -32.81 30.02 41.92
C ARG A 157 -33.51 29.36 43.10
N PRO A 158 -33.49 28.02 43.18
CA PRO A 158 -33.24 27.38 44.46
C PRO A 158 -32.04 26.42 44.38
N SER A 159 -31.21 26.50 45.42
CA SER A 159 -30.24 25.48 45.78
C SER A 159 -30.93 24.37 46.60
N LEU A 160 -30.10 23.38 46.96
CA LEU A 160 -30.29 22.30 47.93
C LEU A 160 -30.80 20.97 47.36
N SER A 161 -29.82 20.10 47.12
CA SER A 161 -29.63 18.86 47.90
C SER A 161 -30.91 18.18 48.40
N HIS A 162 -31.25 17.07 47.74
CA HIS A 162 -31.62 15.80 48.39
C HIS A 162 -31.99 14.83 47.27
N PHE A 163 -31.13 13.88 46.94
CA PHE A 163 -31.52 12.52 46.56
C PHE A 163 -30.29 11.61 46.62
N PHE A 164 -30.07 11.02 47.79
CA PHE A 164 -29.17 9.90 47.96
C PHE A 164 -29.88 8.62 47.52
N GLY A 165 -29.43 8.03 46.42
CA GLY A 165 -29.65 6.63 46.07
C GLY A 165 -28.30 5.95 45.89
N ARG A 166 -27.65 5.57 47.00
CA ARG A 166 -26.35 4.87 47.01
C ARG A 166 -26.49 3.47 46.39
N LYS A 167 -25.73 3.19 45.33
CA LYS A 167 -25.07 1.87 45.17
C LYS A 167 -23.57 2.10 45.30
N LYS A 168 -22.98 1.49 46.32
CA LYS A 168 -21.55 1.55 46.64
C LYS A 168 -20.80 0.58 45.72
N TYR A 169 -19.87 1.07 44.92
CA TYR A 169 -18.71 0.29 44.50
C TYR A 169 -17.53 0.73 45.35
N SER A 170 -16.94 -0.23 46.06
CA SER A 170 -15.76 -0.09 46.90
C SER A 170 -14.52 -0.23 46.01
N PHE A 171 -13.85 0.88 45.71
CA PHE A 171 -12.47 0.83 45.20
C PHE A 171 -11.50 0.84 46.38
N SER A 172 -10.64 -0.19 46.42
CA SER A 172 -9.60 -0.37 47.41
C SER A 172 -8.48 0.66 47.26
N LYS A 173 -7.93 1.04 48.41
CA LYS A 173 -6.97 2.12 48.69
C LYS A 173 -5.52 1.84 48.21
N VAL A 174 -5.33 1.31 46.99
CA VAL A 174 -4.00 0.90 46.50
C VAL A 174 -3.52 1.69 45.26
N GLN A 175 -4.32 2.60 44.71
CA GLN A 175 -3.94 3.36 43.49
C GLN A 175 -3.87 4.89 43.68
N ALA A 176 -3.59 5.36 44.90
CA ALA A 176 -3.42 6.79 45.18
C ALA A 176 -1.95 7.22 45.34
N ASP A 177 -1.00 6.29 45.33
CA ASP A 177 0.44 6.59 45.56
C ASP A 177 1.30 6.61 44.28
N GLU A 178 0.73 6.36 43.08
CA GLU A 178 1.50 6.38 41.82
C GLU A 178 1.30 7.62 40.93
N MET A 179 0.47 8.59 41.33
CA MET A 179 0.24 9.83 40.56
C MET A 179 0.81 11.09 41.25
N ALA A 180 2.06 11.01 41.68
CA ALA A 180 2.81 12.16 42.16
C ALA A 180 4.26 12.16 41.65
N ILE A 181 4.44 12.22 40.32
CA ILE A 181 5.72 12.59 39.70
C ILE A 181 5.46 13.78 38.78
N ASP A 182 5.33 14.95 39.38
CA ASP A 182 5.58 16.22 38.71
C ASP A 182 6.04 17.26 39.73
N ARG A 183 7.33 17.18 40.10
CA ARG A 183 8.15 18.32 40.53
C ARG A 183 9.60 18.05 40.14
N GLY A 184 10.16 18.93 39.33
CA GLY A 184 11.53 18.86 38.83
C GLY A 184 12.60 18.93 39.91
N GLU A 185 12.87 17.80 40.55
CA GLU A 185 14.11 17.56 41.28
C GLU A 185 15.01 16.65 40.42
N PHE A 186 16.06 17.26 39.85
CA PHE A 186 17.09 16.52 39.13
C PHE A 186 17.67 15.42 40.04
N PHE A 187 17.53 14.18 39.59
CA PHE A 187 18.16 13.00 40.17
C PHE A 187 19.66 13.28 40.37
N GLN A 188 20.10 13.47 41.61
CA GLN A 188 21.53 13.46 41.95
C GLN A 188 21.98 11.99 41.80
N PRO A 189 22.80 11.64 40.79
CA PRO A 189 23.24 10.26 40.66
C PRO A 189 23.98 9.86 41.93
N SER A 190 23.68 8.65 42.41
CA SER A 190 24.41 8.06 43.54
C SER A 190 25.91 8.08 43.27
N LYS A 191 26.75 7.97 44.31
CA LYS A 191 28.22 7.91 44.13
C LYS A 191 28.63 6.81 43.14
N LEU A 192 27.87 5.71 43.12
CA LEU A 192 28.04 4.62 42.16
C LEU A 192 27.65 5.06 40.73
N GLY A 193 26.52 5.76 40.56
CA GLY A 193 26.10 6.31 39.28
C GLY A 193 27.11 7.31 38.69
N LYS A 194 27.75 8.14 39.52
CA LYS A 194 28.82 9.05 39.08
C LYS A 194 30.07 8.29 38.63
N ALA A 195 30.44 7.21 39.33
CA ALA A 195 31.58 6.38 38.95
C ALA A 195 31.34 5.63 37.63
N VAL A 196 30.14 5.09 37.42
CA VAL A 196 29.76 4.42 36.17
C VAL A 196 29.77 5.41 35.00
N TRP A 197 29.22 6.62 35.18
CA TRP A 197 29.26 7.67 34.17
C TRP A 197 30.69 8.09 33.81
N MET A 198 31.59 8.18 34.79
CA MET A 198 33.00 8.49 34.55
C MET A 198 33.70 7.37 33.77
N LEU A 199 33.39 6.10 34.07
CA LEU A 199 33.94 4.96 33.32
C LEU A 199 33.47 4.93 31.87
N ILE A 200 32.18 5.20 31.63
CA ILE A 200 31.62 5.32 30.27
C ILE A 200 32.32 6.46 29.52
N LEU A 201 32.51 7.62 30.15
CA LEU A 201 33.18 8.76 29.54
C LEU A 201 34.64 8.44 29.18
N VAL A 202 35.38 7.77 30.07
CA VAL A 202 36.76 7.33 29.81
C VAL A 202 36.81 6.33 28.66
N PHE A 203 35.88 5.37 28.63
CA PHE A 203 35.79 4.39 27.54
C PHE A 203 35.58 5.07 26.18
N VAL A 204 34.63 6.01 26.10
CA VAL A 204 34.36 6.79 24.87
C VAL A 204 35.60 7.55 24.41
N ILE A 205 36.31 8.22 25.33
CA ILE A 205 37.54 8.97 25.00
C ILE A 205 38.61 8.03 24.45
N LEU A 206 38.82 6.87 25.06
CA LEU A 206 39.82 5.89 24.61
C LEU A 206 39.47 5.29 23.25
N THR A 207 38.21 4.93 23.01
CA THR A 207 37.77 4.37 21.73
C THR A 207 37.86 5.40 20.60
N SER A 208 37.48 6.66 20.87
CA SER A 208 37.64 7.74 19.88
C SER A 208 39.11 8.02 19.57
N GLY A 209 39.99 7.95 20.57
CA GLY A 209 41.44 8.06 20.36
C GLY A 209 42.00 6.95 19.48
N LEU A 210 41.56 5.71 19.68
CA LEU A 210 41.95 4.55 18.86
C LEU A 210 41.49 4.68 17.40
N VAL A 211 40.26 5.13 17.16
CA VAL A 211 39.73 5.36 15.81
C VAL A 211 40.53 6.45 15.09
N LEU A 212 40.84 7.55 15.78
CA LEU A 212 41.66 8.63 15.22
C LEU A 212 43.09 8.15 14.91
N ALA A 213 43.71 7.38 15.81
CA ALA A 213 45.03 6.79 15.58
C ALA A 213 45.02 5.83 14.38
N TYR A 214 43.96 5.01 14.25
CA TYR A 214 43.77 4.12 13.12
C TYR A 214 43.61 4.89 11.80
N HIS A 215 42.79 5.94 11.76
CA HIS A 215 42.67 6.80 10.57
C HIS A 215 43.99 7.47 10.21
N PHE A 216 44.74 7.97 11.20
CA PHE A 216 46.03 8.61 10.98
C PHE A 216 47.09 7.63 10.46
N TYR A 217 47.11 6.41 11.01
CA TYR A 217 47.92 5.30 10.52
C TYR A 217 47.54 4.96 9.08
N PHE A 218 46.25 4.78 8.80
CA PHE A 218 45.76 4.43 7.47
C PHE A 218 46.15 5.47 6.41
N TYR A 219 45.94 6.76 6.69
CA TYR A 219 46.33 7.85 5.79
C TYR A 219 47.84 7.95 5.57
N LYS A 220 48.65 7.70 6.61
CA LYS A 220 50.10 7.79 6.52
C LYS A 220 50.71 6.66 5.69
N TYR A 221 50.13 5.46 5.79
CA TYR A 221 50.74 4.25 5.23
C TYR A 221 50.05 3.73 3.96
N PHE A 222 48.86 4.23 3.60
CA PHE A 222 48.12 3.83 2.40
C PHE A 222 47.57 5.01 1.58
N PRO A 223 48.43 5.94 1.10
CA PRO A 223 47.96 7.13 0.36
C PRO A 223 47.36 6.79 -1.02
N GLU A 224 47.78 5.69 -1.64
CA GLU A 224 47.38 5.30 -3.02
C GLU A 224 45.95 4.73 -3.11
N ALA A 225 45.34 4.37 -1.99
CA ALA A 225 43.97 3.81 -1.96
C ALA A 225 42.87 4.85 -2.25
N ASN A 226 43.20 6.14 -2.34
CA ASN A 226 42.23 7.23 -2.55
C ASN A 226 42.22 7.82 -3.97
N ASP A 227 43.20 7.51 -4.82
CA ASP A 227 43.37 8.19 -6.13
C ASP A 227 42.70 7.48 -7.31
N SER A 228 42.05 6.33 -7.10
CA SER A 228 41.48 5.50 -8.17
C SER A 228 40.07 5.90 -8.65
N ALA A 229 39.51 7.03 -8.21
CA ALA A 229 38.13 7.45 -8.54
C ALA A 229 38.01 8.67 -9.48
N ALA A 230 39.00 8.96 -10.34
CA ALA A 230 38.92 10.05 -11.31
C ALA A 230 38.94 9.52 -12.77
N SER A 231 37.80 9.66 -13.48
CA SER A 231 37.70 9.39 -14.92
C SER A 231 38.49 10.41 -15.77
N PRO A 232 39.08 10.00 -16.91
CA PRO A 232 39.85 10.90 -17.75
C PRO A 232 38.97 11.74 -18.69
N GLY A 233 39.28 13.04 -18.77
CA GLY A 233 38.65 13.99 -19.68
C GLY A 233 39.15 13.89 -21.13
N VAL A 234 38.25 14.09 -22.08
CA VAL A 234 38.51 14.11 -23.52
C VAL A 234 38.68 15.55 -24.00
N SER A 235 39.77 15.80 -24.75
CA SER A 235 40.11 17.07 -25.38
C SER A 235 39.97 17.01 -26.91
N GLY A 236 39.33 18.03 -27.50
CA GLY A 236 39.79 18.72 -28.71
C GLY A 236 39.42 18.19 -30.11
N ALA A 237 38.59 18.94 -30.84
CA ALA A 237 38.58 19.18 -32.30
C ALA A 237 37.49 20.25 -32.55
N GLY A 238 37.55 21.26 -33.42
CA GLY A 238 38.27 21.52 -34.67
C GLY A 238 37.23 22.14 -35.62
N GLN A 239 37.33 23.45 -35.92
CA GLN A 239 36.35 24.20 -36.72
C GLN A 239 36.42 23.85 -38.22
N ALA A 240 35.27 23.74 -38.88
CA ALA A 240 35.13 23.80 -40.34
C ALA A 240 33.82 24.52 -40.74
N GLU A 241 33.89 25.28 -41.84
CA GLU A 241 32.91 26.22 -42.39
C GLU A 241 31.70 25.55 -43.09
N PRO A 242 30.58 26.30 -43.32
CA PRO A 242 29.32 25.72 -43.76
C PRO A 242 29.14 25.69 -45.29
N SER A 243 28.57 24.59 -45.80
CA SER A 243 28.05 24.46 -47.16
C SER A 243 26.51 24.52 -47.19
N GLU A 244 25.97 25.11 -48.25
CA GLU A 244 24.55 25.42 -48.52
C GLU A 244 23.58 24.20 -48.54
N PRO A 245 22.27 24.42 -48.31
CA PRO A 245 21.29 23.35 -48.20
C PRO A 245 20.71 22.90 -49.55
N GLU A 246 20.74 21.59 -49.78
CA GLU A 246 20.10 20.91 -50.92
C GLU A 246 18.64 20.54 -50.61
N LYS A 247 17.77 20.66 -51.62
CA LYS A 247 16.31 20.51 -51.57
C LYS A 247 15.84 19.09 -51.21
N ALA A 248 14.78 19.01 -50.40
CA ALA A 248 14.05 17.76 -50.11
C ALA A 248 13.19 17.30 -51.30
N PRO A 249 13.11 15.99 -51.60
CA PRO A 249 12.15 15.44 -52.56
C PRO A 249 10.78 15.13 -51.93
N GLU A 250 9.74 15.34 -52.75
CA GLU A 250 8.31 15.10 -52.51
C GLU A 250 7.96 13.65 -52.12
N SER A 251 7.02 13.51 -51.19
CA SER A 251 6.42 12.25 -50.75
C SER A 251 5.34 11.76 -51.73
N VAL A 252 5.47 10.52 -52.21
CA VAL A 252 4.44 9.81 -52.99
C VAL A 252 3.49 9.06 -52.04
N PRO A 253 2.16 9.16 -52.21
CA PRO A 253 1.19 8.43 -51.39
C PRO A 253 1.03 6.95 -51.80
N PRO A 254 0.72 6.04 -50.87
CA PRO A 254 0.58 4.61 -51.16
C PRO A 254 -0.75 4.24 -51.81
N GLU A 255 -0.72 3.26 -52.72
CA GLU A 255 -1.87 2.64 -53.39
C GLU A 255 -2.69 1.71 -52.46
N PRO A 256 -4.00 1.53 -52.71
CA PRO A 256 -4.89 0.75 -51.85
C PRO A 256 -4.84 -0.76 -52.15
N VAL A 257 -4.80 -1.54 -51.06
CA VAL A 257 -4.84 -3.01 -51.06
C VAL A 257 -6.27 -3.52 -51.31
N LYS A 258 -6.42 -4.51 -52.20
CA LYS A 258 -7.67 -5.23 -52.48
C LYS A 258 -7.87 -6.40 -51.51
N GLU A 259 -9.04 -6.48 -50.91
CA GLU A 259 -9.48 -7.60 -50.06
C GLU A 259 -10.01 -8.78 -50.91
N THR A 260 -9.69 -10.01 -50.49
CA THR A 260 -10.28 -11.27 -50.99
C THR A 260 -11.16 -11.91 -49.91
N PRO A 261 -12.27 -12.57 -50.28
CA PRO A 261 -13.26 -13.08 -49.33
C PRO A 261 -12.88 -14.45 -48.73
N PRO A 262 -13.46 -14.83 -47.57
CA PRO A 262 -13.10 -16.03 -46.83
C PRO A 262 -13.80 -17.29 -47.35
N VAL A 263 -13.08 -18.42 -47.29
CA VAL A 263 -13.53 -19.77 -47.64
C VAL A 263 -13.95 -20.50 -46.35
N SER A 264 -15.13 -21.14 -46.37
CA SER A 264 -15.66 -21.99 -45.28
C SER A 264 -14.96 -23.35 -45.22
N PRO A 265 -14.77 -23.96 -44.02
CA PRO A 265 -14.23 -25.31 -43.91
C PRO A 265 -15.32 -26.39 -43.81
N GLU A 266 -15.18 -27.45 -44.60
CA GLU A 266 -15.89 -28.73 -44.44
C GLU A 266 -15.12 -29.72 -43.55
N PRO A 267 -15.81 -30.72 -42.93
CA PRO A 267 -15.24 -31.55 -41.87
C PRO A 267 -14.54 -32.83 -42.38
N VAL A 268 -13.38 -33.13 -41.80
CA VAL A 268 -12.56 -34.31 -42.11
C VAL A 268 -13.05 -35.54 -41.31
N LYS A 269 -13.37 -36.63 -42.02
CA LYS A 269 -13.56 -37.99 -41.46
C LYS A 269 -12.23 -38.74 -41.41
N GLN A 270 -12.05 -39.53 -40.34
CA GLN A 270 -10.86 -40.34 -40.07
C GLN A 270 -10.94 -41.78 -40.62
N THR A 271 -9.73 -42.36 -40.78
CA THR A 271 -9.29 -43.79 -40.87
C THR A 271 -9.42 -44.55 -42.20
N PRO A 272 -8.63 -45.64 -42.45
CA PRO A 272 -7.34 -46.08 -41.87
C PRO A 272 -6.28 -46.59 -42.91
N LYS A 273 -5.04 -46.83 -42.41
CA LYS A 273 -3.95 -47.75 -42.85
C LYS A 273 -4.03 -48.39 -44.26
N GLU A 274 -2.99 -48.17 -45.08
CA GLU A 274 -2.22 -49.27 -45.73
C GLU A 274 -0.89 -48.82 -46.36
N GLU A 275 0.08 -49.73 -46.26
CA GLU A 275 1.26 -50.04 -47.10
C GLU A 275 2.26 -48.98 -47.63
N GLN A 276 3.53 -49.25 -47.31
CA GLN A 276 4.73 -48.70 -47.94
C GLN A 276 4.93 -49.25 -49.36
N PRO A 277 5.55 -48.45 -50.23
CA PRO A 277 6.62 -48.98 -51.05
C PRO A 277 7.92 -48.19 -50.87
N LYS A 278 9.00 -48.95 -50.98
CA LYS A 278 10.39 -48.50 -51.13
C LYS A 278 10.51 -47.73 -52.44
N ASP A 279 11.27 -46.64 -52.45
CA ASP A 279 12.22 -46.38 -53.53
C ASP A 279 13.30 -45.37 -53.14
N GLU A 280 14.45 -45.64 -53.73
CA GLU A 280 15.75 -45.02 -53.59
C GLU A 280 15.75 -43.59 -54.13
N ASN A 281 16.29 -42.62 -53.39
CA ASN A 281 17.15 -41.63 -54.02
C ASN A 281 18.14 -40.99 -53.04
N SER A 282 19.38 -40.98 -53.49
CA SER A 282 20.56 -40.42 -52.84
C SER A 282 20.57 -38.90 -52.97
N SER A 283 20.67 -38.18 -51.85
CA SER A 283 21.12 -36.77 -51.83
C SER A 283 21.80 -36.47 -50.50
N VAL A 284 23.08 -36.14 -50.58
CA VAL A 284 23.95 -35.72 -49.47
C VAL A 284 23.40 -34.43 -48.83
N PRO A 285 23.30 -34.31 -47.49
CA PRO A 285 23.02 -33.04 -46.86
C PRO A 285 24.31 -32.23 -46.70
N HIS A 286 24.28 -31.00 -47.24
CA HIS A 286 25.27 -29.96 -46.94
C HIS A 286 25.20 -29.58 -45.46
N ALA A 287 26.37 -29.42 -44.83
CA ALA A 287 26.53 -28.93 -43.47
C ALA A 287 25.89 -27.53 -43.30
N PRO A 288 25.26 -27.24 -42.15
CA PRO A 288 24.77 -25.90 -41.86
C PRO A 288 25.94 -24.91 -41.70
N ALA A 289 25.77 -23.73 -42.29
CA ALA A 289 26.72 -22.63 -42.23
C ALA A 289 26.94 -22.15 -40.78
N ASN A 290 28.17 -21.71 -40.52
CA ASN A 290 28.63 -21.22 -39.22
C ASN A 290 27.87 -19.92 -38.85
N PRO A 291 27.22 -19.85 -37.66
CA PRO A 291 26.48 -18.66 -37.23
C PRO A 291 27.36 -17.41 -37.02
N ASN A 292 28.69 -17.51 -37.18
CA ASN A 292 29.62 -16.39 -37.09
C ASN A 292 29.84 -15.62 -38.41
N ASP A 293 29.22 -16.04 -39.53
CA ASP A 293 29.36 -15.35 -40.83
C ASP A 293 28.28 -14.29 -41.11
N ALA A 294 27.44 -13.95 -40.12
CA ALA A 294 26.47 -12.87 -40.25
C ALA A 294 27.18 -11.50 -40.21
N PRO A 295 26.96 -10.61 -41.20
CA PRO A 295 27.49 -9.25 -41.13
C PRO A 295 26.89 -8.51 -39.93
N PRO A 296 27.66 -7.64 -39.25
CA PRO A 296 27.16 -6.88 -38.11
C PRO A 296 25.98 -5.99 -38.54
N PRO A 297 24.99 -5.76 -37.67
CA PRO A 297 23.87 -4.89 -37.96
C PRO A 297 24.36 -3.47 -38.29
N PRO A 298 23.69 -2.75 -39.21
CA PRO A 298 24.06 -1.38 -39.54
C PRO A 298 23.95 -0.50 -38.29
N THR A 299 24.93 0.38 -38.11
CA THR A 299 24.93 1.36 -37.03
C THR A 299 23.71 2.29 -37.15
N PRO A 300 23.01 2.58 -36.03
CA PRO A 300 21.92 3.55 -36.05
C PRO A 300 22.46 4.94 -36.45
N PRO A 301 21.69 5.72 -37.21
CA PRO A 301 22.09 7.06 -37.59
C PRO A 301 22.28 7.94 -36.35
N PRO A 302 23.22 8.90 -36.38
CA PRO A 302 23.44 9.80 -35.26
C PRO A 302 22.17 10.60 -34.96
N PHE A 303 21.81 10.65 -33.68
CA PHE A 303 20.66 11.39 -33.17
C PHE A 303 20.83 12.87 -33.55
N ARG A 304 20.02 13.35 -34.51
CA ARG A 304 19.93 14.78 -34.82
C ARG A 304 19.31 15.46 -33.60
N GLY A 305 20.08 16.32 -32.94
CA GLY A 305 19.58 17.20 -31.90
C GLY A 305 18.55 18.15 -32.49
N GLU A 306 17.28 17.79 -32.41
CA GLU A 306 16.18 18.73 -32.64
C GLU A 306 16.15 19.71 -31.48
N SER A 307 16.20 21.01 -31.81
CA SER A 307 16.03 22.11 -30.88
C SER A 307 14.74 21.89 -30.10
N SER A 308 14.88 21.62 -28.80
CA SER A 308 13.81 21.59 -27.81
C SER A 308 12.99 22.89 -27.90
N VAL A 309 11.85 22.83 -28.58
CA VAL A 309 10.83 23.86 -28.48
C VAL A 309 10.30 23.80 -27.05
N ALA A 310 10.63 24.81 -26.25
CA ALA A 310 10.17 24.91 -24.87
C ALA A 310 8.65 24.79 -24.84
N MET A 311 8.13 23.71 -24.25
CA MET A 311 6.70 23.57 -24.05
C MET A 311 6.24 24.71 -23.14
N PRO A 312 5.14 25.40 -23.48
CA PRO A 312 4.60 26.46 -22.62
C PRO A 312 4.25 25.86 -21.25
N ALA A 313 4.66 26.54 -20.19
CA ALA A 313 4.33 26.15 -18.82
C ALA A 313 2.81 25.92 -18.70
N PRO A 314 2.35 24.84 -18.05
CA PRO A 314 0.93 24.56 -17.91
C PRO A 314 0.24 25.76 -17.29
N ARG A 315 -0.81 26.24 -17.95
CA ARG A 315 -1.61 27.39 -17.50
C ARG A 315 -2.14 27.05 -16.10
N ARG A 316 -1.78 27.84 -15.09
CA ARG A 316 -2.36 27.71 -13.74
C ARG A 316 -3.85 27.99 -13.87
N VAL A 317 -4.66 26.93 -13.89
CA VAL A 317 -6.11 27.03 -13.82
C VAL A 317 -6.42 27.60 -12.44
N GLU A 318 -7.12 28.73 -12.39
CA GLU A 318 -7.61 29.24 -11.12
C GLU A 318 -8.49 28.16 -10.49
N PRO A 319 -8.30 27.83 -9.20
CA PRO A 319 -9.12 26.82 -8.56
C PRO A 319 -10.59 27.21 -8.72
N PRO A 320 -11.49 26.25 -8.98
CA PRO A 320 -12.90 26.53 -9.10
C PRO A 320 -13.38 27.25 -7.82
N PRO A 321 -14.36 28.17 -7.94
CA PRO A 321 -14.91 28.85 -6.78
C PRO A 321 -15.33 27.81 -5.74
N GLN A 322 -14.85 27.97 -4.50
CA GLN A 322 -15.23 27.08 -3.42
C GLN A 322 -16.75 27.16 -3.19
N PRO A 323 -17.41 26.05 -2.88
CA PRO A 323 -18.85 26.02 -2.63
C PRO A 323 -19.20 26.99 -1.49
N ASP A 324 -20.37 27.63 -1.61
CA ASP A 324 -20.79 28.77 -0.78
C ASP A 324 -20.89 28.43 0.74
N ALA A 325 -20.88 27.14 1.12
CA ALA A 325 -20.58 26.71 2.48
C ALA A 325 -20.10 25.24 2.51
N TRP A 326 -18.94 24.99 3.14
CA TRP A 326 -18.57 23.65 3.60
C TRP A 326 -19.41 23.28 4.83
N LEU A 327 -20.00 22.09 4.82
CA LEU A 327 -20.55 21.46 6.01
C LEU A 327 -19.38 20.93 6.86
N THR A 328 -19.52 21.02 8.18
CA THR A 328 -18.53 20.49 9.12
C THR A 328 -19.23 19.72 10.22
N LYS A 329 -18.64 18.59 10.61
CA LYS A 329 -19.12 17.75 11.71
C LYS A 329 -17.93 17.19 12.45
N GLU A 330 -17.99 17.28 13.77
CA GLU A 330 -17.02 16.62 14.63
C GLU A 330 -17.59 15.32 15.18
N THR A 331 -16.73 14.32 15.29
CA THR A 331 -16.99 13.04 15.96
C THR A 331 -16.04 12.91 17.15
N GLU A 332 -15.88 11.71 17.72
CA GLU A 332 -14.93 11.48 18.81
C GLU A 332 -13.49 11.63 18.29
N HIS A 333 -13.19 11.04 17.14
CA HIS A 333 -11.84 10.92 16.60
C HIS A 333 -11.55 11.89 15.44
N PHE A 334 -12.58 12.47 14.80
CA PHE A 334 -12.43 13.21 13.54
C PHE A 334 -13.10 14.59 13.55
N SER A 335 -12.53 15.50 12.76
CA SER A 335 -13.17 16.74 12.29
C SER A 335 -13.35 16.61 10.78
N VAL A 336 -14.59 16.34 10.35
CA VAL A 336 -14.92 16.06 8.96
C VAL A 336 -15.55 17.29 8.33
N SER A 337 -15.03 17.71 7.18
CA SER A 337 -15.56 18.82 6.40
C SER A 337 -15.93 18.31 5.01
N SER A 338 -17.06 18.75 4.45
CA SER A 338 -17.49 18.35 3.10
C SER A 338 -18.38 19.39 2.43
N ASP A 339 -18.36 19.44 1.10
CA ASP A 339 -19.33 20.13 0.26
C ASP A 339 -20.43 19.20 -0.30
N CYS A 340 -20.51 17.97 0.23
CA CYS A 340 -21.58 17.03 -0.03
C CYS A 340 -22.85 17.36 0.77
N PRO A 341 -24.00 16.79 0.41
CA PRO A 341 -25.21 16.84 1.25
C PRO A 341 -24.99 16.30 2.67
N GLN A 342 -25.81 16.75 3.64
CA GLN A 342 -25.64 16.45 5.07
C GLN A 342 -25.70 14.95 5.40
N ASP A 343 -26.56 14.19 4.71
CA ASP A 343 -26.70 12.73 4.87
C ASP A 343 -25.42 11.99 4.47
N ALA A 344 -24.76 12.39 3.39
CA ALA A 344 -23.45 11.84 3.00
C ALA A 344 -22.36 12.17 4.04
N LEU A 345 -22.35 13.39 4.59
CA LEU A 345 -21.43 13.75 5.67
C LEU A 345 -21.67 12.92 6.93
N ASP A 346 -22.94 12.67 7.27
CA ASP A 346 -23.31 11.87 8.43
C ASP A 346 -22.89 10.40 8.26
N ASP A 347 -23.10 9.80 7.09
CA ASP A 347 -22.66 8.44 6.74
C ASP A 347 -21.13 8.30 6.84
N VAL A 348 -20.37 9.24 6.26
CA VAL A 348 -18.91 9.24 6.35
C VAL A 348 -18.43 9.32 7.81
N CYS A 349 -19.06 10.18 8.63
CA CYS A 349 -18.70 10.29 10.05
C CYS A 349 -18.87 8.97 10.80
N VAL A 350 -19.97 8.25 10.57
CA VAL A 350 -20.21 6.93 11.18
C VAL A 350 -19.16 5.92 10.70
N ARG A 351 -18.89 5.88 9.40
CA ARG A 351 -17.90 4.97 8.80
C ARG A 351 -16.49 5.18 9.35
N LEU A 352 -16.08 6.44 9.52
CA LEU A 352 -14.78 6.80 10.07
C LEU A 352 -14.62 6.32 11.52
N GLU A 353 -15.66 6.48 12.34
CA GLU A 353 -15.66 5.99 13.72
C GLU A 353 -15.62 4.45 13.78
N ASN A 354 -16.42 3.78 12.95
CA ASN A 354 -16.44 2.32 12.93
C ASN A 354 -15.12 1.72 12.43
N ILE A 355 -14.49 2.30 11.40
CA ILE A 355 -13.19 1.82 10.92
C ILE A 355 -12.07 2.13 11.92
N TYR A 356 -12.10 3.29 12.59
CA TYR A 356 -11.16 3.59 13.67
C TYR A 356 -11.24 2.54 14.78
N LYS A 357 -12.45 2.20 15.24
CA LYS A 357 -12.68 1.13 16.22
C LYS A 357 -12.07 -0.20 15.75
N THR A 358 -12.28 -0.56 14.50
CA THR A 358 -11.73 -1.79 13.89
C THR A 358 -10.20 -1.81 13.96
N TYR A 359 -9.54 -0.69 13.66
CA TYR A 359 -8.08 -0.58 13.77
C TYR A 359 -7.62 -0.66 15.22
N ALA A 360 -8.28 0.06 16.12
CA ALA A 360 -7.96 0.08 17.54
C ALA A 360 -8.03 -1.31 18.17
N GLU A 361 -9.07 -2.09 17.84
CA GLU A 361 -9.22 -3.47 18.28
C GLU A 361 -8.16 -4.38 17.66
N THR A 362 -7.92 -4.27 16.35
CA THR A 362 -6.94 -5.10 15.64
C THR A 362 -5.52 -4.93 16.19
N PHE A 363 -5.13 -3.69 16.50
CA PHE A 363 -3.77 -3.36 16.95
C PHE A 363 -3.64 -3.13 18.47
N LYS A 364 -4.71 -3.47 19.23
CA LYS A 364 -4.78 -3.28 20.69
C LYS A 364 -4.30 -1.89 21.08
N TYR A 365 -4.86 -0.88 20.42
CA TYR A 365 -4.56 0.52 20.64
C TYR A 365 -5.67 1.12 21.50
N ASP A 366 -5.32 1.55 22.71
CA ASP A 366 -6.23 2.07 23.73
C ASP A 366 -5.87 3.50 24.18
N SER A 367 -4.92 4.13 23.49
CA SER A 367 -4.47 5.47 23.86
C SER A 367 -5.53 6.52 23.53
N PRO A 368 -5.78 7.48 24.43
CA PRO A 368 -6.78 8.51 24.21
C PRO A 368 -6.39 9.41 23.04
N VAL A 369 -7.36 9.78 22.22
CA VAL A 369 -7.13 10.72 21.14
C VAL A 369 -6.96 12.13 21.68
N VAL A 370 -5.71 12.61 21.60
CA VAL A 370 -5.33 13.96 22.05
C VAL A 370 -5.81 15.04 21.08
N LYS A 371 -5.89 14.70 19.79
CA LYS A 371 -6.24 15.62 18.71
C LYS A 371 -7.12 14.90 17.67
N LYS A 372 -8.29 15.48 17.38
CA LYS A 372 -9.14 15.02 16.28
C LYS A 372 -8.42 15.18 14.94
N ARG A 373 -8.54 14.18 14.09
CA ARG A 373 -7.90 14.15 12.77
C ARG A 373 -8.76 14.83 11.73
N THR A 374 -8.13 15.51 10.76
CA THR A 374 -8.88 16.30 9.76
C THR A 374 -9.22 15.44 8.56
N VAL A 375 -10.49 15.42 8.15
CA VAL A 375 -10.95 14.73 6.95
C VAL A 375 -11.71 15.71 6.05
N LYS A 376 -11.39 15.71 4.75
CA LYS A 376 -12.09 16.49 3.73
C LYS A 376 -12.66 15.59 2.65
N ILE A 377 -13.97 15.66 2.46
CA ILE A 377 -14.68 14.92 1.41
C ILE A 377 -15.20 15.90 0.38
N PHE A 378 -14.67 15.82 -0.84
CA PHE A 378 -15.10 16.66 -1.95
C PHE A 378 -16.25 16.00 -2.71
N LYS A 379 -17.22 16.78 -3.15
CA LYS A 379 -18.37 16.31 -3.94
C LYS A 379 -17.96 15.82 -5.33
N SER A 380 -16.90 16.38 -5.89
CA SER A 380 -16.42 16.01 -7.23
C SER A 380 -14.91 15.84 -7.27
N LYS A 381 -14.45 15.07 -8.26
CA LYS A 381 -13.05 14.85 -8.55
C LYS A 381 -12.34 16.18 -8.85
N GLU A 382 -12.96 17.06 -9.63
CA GLU A 382 -12.37 18.34 -10.04
C GLU A 382 -12.08 19.24 -8.83
N ALA A 383 -12.99 19.29 -7.85
CA ALA A 383 -12.80 20.06 -6.63
C ALA A 383 -11.66 19.49 -5.76
N TYR A 384 -11.58 18.16 -5.66
CA TYR A 384 -10.45 17.47 -5.01
C TYR A 384 -9.12 17.79 -5.71
N GLN A 385 -9.07 17.62 -7.03
CA GLN A 385 -7.87 17.85 -7.83
C GLN A 385 -7.37 19.28 -7.78
N ALA A 386 -8.28 20.26 -7.67
CA ALA A 386 -7.90 21.65 -7.52
C ALA A 386 -7.37 22.00 -6.12
N SER A 387 -7.66 21.17 -5.11
CA SER A 387 -7.38 21.45 -3.70
C SER A 387 -6.20 20.65 -3.15
N VAL A 388 -5.89 19.49 -3.72
CA VAL A 388 -4.92 18.52 -3.19
C VAL A 388 -3.68 18.43 -4.10
N GLN A 389 -2.49 18.45 -3.50
CA GLN A 389 -1.21 18.44 -4.26
C GLN A 389 -1.00 17.14 -5.06
N ASN A 390 -1.53 16.01 -4.59
CA ASN A 390 -1.49 14.72 -5.27
C ASN A 390 -2.84 14.37 -5.92
N ALA A 391 -3.28 15.24 -6.82
CA ALA A 391 -4.58 15.19 -7.48
C ALA A 391 -4.85 13.92 -8.33
N TYR A 392 -3.86 13.04 -8.52
CA TYR A 392 -4.00 11.87 -9.40
C TYR A 392 -4.54 10.64 -8.68
N SER A 393 -4.49 10.59 -7.34
CA SER A 393 -5.02 9.49 -6.54
C SER A 393 -6.52 9.63 -6.24
N GLY A 394 -7.16 8.53 -5.81
CA GLY A 394 -8.55 8.55 -5.35
C GLY A 394 -8.73 9.23 -3.98
N GLY A 395 -7.67 9.22 -3.17
CA GLY A 395 -7.59 9.87 -1.88
C GLY A 395 -6.13 10.11 -1.53
N PHE A 396 -5.88 10.91 -0.49
CA PHE A 396 -4.54 11.20 -0.03
C PHE A 396 -4.56 11.60 1.44
N TYR A 397 -3.82 10.87 2.26
CA TYR A 397 -3.42 11.30 3.60
C TYR A 397 -2.10 12.07 3.57
N ASN A 398 -2.12 13.29 4.09
CA ASN A 398 -0.94 14.12 4.27
C ASN A 398 -0.51 14.11 5.73
N GLU A 399 0.47 13.27 6.06
CA GLU A 399 1.08 13.14 7.40
C GLU A 399 1.54 14.49 7.98
N ARG A 400 2.02 15.41 7.14
CA ARG A 400 2.55 16.70 7.60
C ARG A 400 1.46 17.68 8.02
N THR A 401 0.32 17.67 7.34
CA THR A 401 -0.82 18.55 7.66
C THR A 401 -1.86 17.86 8.52
N ASP A 402 -1.72 16.55 8.73
CA ASP A 402 -2.69 15.72 9.44
C ASP A 402 -4.10 15.84 8.82
N GLU A 403 -4.14 15.66 7.49
CA GLU A 403 -5.34 15.83 6.68
C GLU A 403 -5.48 14.68 5.69
N LEU A 404 -6.62 13.98 5.77
CA LEU A 404 -7.08 13.04 4.74
C LEU A 404 -8.03 13.77 3.81
N SER A 405 -7.80 13.64 2.50
CA SER A 405 -8.71 14.17 1.47
C SER A 405 -9.13 13.06 0.51
N THR A 406 -10.42 13.00 0.16
CA THR A 406 -10.95 12.14 -0.92
C THR A 406 -12.21 12.78 -1.52
N PHE A 407 -12.82 12.17 -2.53
CA PHE A 407 -14.02 12.67 -3.18
C PHE A 407 -15.06 11.59 -3.42
N MET A 408 -16.33 12.00 -3.60
CA MET A 408 -17.43 11.08 -3.86
C MET A 408 -17.22 10.29 -5.14
N ARG A 409 -17.20 8.96 -5.01
CA ARG A 409 -17.08 7.96 -6.08
C ARG A 409 -17.59 6.61 -5.57
N SER A 410 -17.82 5.65 -6.46
CA SER A 410 -18.40 4.33 -6.11
C SER A 410 -17.56 3.54 -5.10
N ASP A 411 -16.24 3.68 -5.17
CA ASP A 411 -15.22 3.05 -4.32
C ASP A 411 -14.64 4.03 -3.28
N MET A 412 -15.37 5.12 -2.96
CA MET A 412 -14.91 6.11 -1.98
C MET A 412 -14.68 5.46 -0.61
N VAL A 413 -15.53 4.53 -0.19
CA VAL A 413 -15.41 3.88 1.13
C VAL A 413 -14.10 3.09 1.25
N GLU A 414 -13.76 2.28 0.23
CA GLU A 414 -12.48 1.55 0.17
C GLU A 414 -11.30 2.50 0.22
N THR A 415 -11.35 3.57 -0.59
CA THR A 415 -10.30 4.61 -0.58
C THR A 415 -10.20 5.30 0.78
N LEU A 416 -11.34 5.64 1.39
CA LEU A 416 -11.39 6.31 2.69
C LEU A 416 -10.75 5.42 3.77
N TYR A 417 -11.04 4.12 3.77
CA TYR A 417 -10.42 3.17 4.70
C TYR A 417 -8.93 2.99 4.43
N HIS A 418 -8.51 2.87 3.17
CA HIS A 418 -7.09 2.83 2.82
C HIS A 418 -6.33 4.03 3.39
N GLU A 419 -6.80 5.24 3.12
CA GLU A 419 -6.15 6.47 3.60
C GLU A 419 -6.26 6.64 5.12
N CYS A 420 -7.37 6.19 5.73
CA CYS A 420 -7.54 6.21 7.18
C CYS A 420 -6.58 5.24 7.89
N ALA A 421 -6.19 4.14 7.25
CA ALA A 421 -5.18 3.24 7.80
C ALA A 421 -3.82 3.94 7.91
N HIS A 422 -3.38 4.68 6.88
CA HIS A 422 -2.15 5.49 6.96
C HIS A 422 -2.20 6.50 8.11
N MET A 423 -3.33 7.20 8.25
CA MET A 423 -3.57 8.13 9.36
C MET A 423 -3.53 7.43 10.72
N PHE A 424 -4.12 6.25 10.82
CA PHE A 424 -4.11 5.47 12.06
C PHE A 424 -2.71 4.99 12.44
N PHE A 425 -1.89 4.56 11.48
CA PHE A 425 -0.51 4.21 11.74
C PHE A 425 0.32 5.43 12.21
N ASP A 426 0.07 6.61 11.64
CA ASP A 426 0.70 7.84 12.10
C ASP A 426 0.32 8.20 13.55
N ILE A 427 -0.95 7.98 13.95
CA ILE A 427 -1.40 8.09 15.34
C ILE A 427 -0.64 7.11 16.25
N MET A 428 -0.51 5.87 15.81
CA MET A 428 -0.05 4.76 16.65
C MET A 428 1.48 4.72 16.81
N ILE A 429 2.24 5.06 15.77
CA ILE A 429 3.68 4.75 15.67
C ILE A 429 4.59 5.98 15.85
N ALA A 430 4.03 7.19 15.95
CA ALA A 430 4.82 8.43 16.00
C ALA A 430 5.87 8.47 14.86
N SER A 431 5.38 8.27 13.64
CA SER A 431 6.12 7.99 12.39
C SER A 431 7.43 8.78 12.22
N TYR A 432 7.46 10.07 12.59
CA TYR A 432 8.64 10.91 12.47
C TYR A 432 9.82 10.47 13.34
N GLU A 433 9.59 9.87 14.50
CA GLU A 433 10.65 9.44 15.43
C GLU A 433 11.24 8.08 15.04
N THR A 434 10.46 7.22 14.39
CA THR A 434 10.85 5.85 14.03
C THR A 434 11.38 5.71 12.59
N GLY A 435 11.48 6.82 11.84
CA GLY A 435 11.88 6.83 10.43
C GLY A 435 10.77 6.42 9.45
N GLY A 436 9.52 6.49 9.89
CA GLY A 436 8.35 6.07 9.11
C GLY A 436 8.17 4.56 9.05
N MET A 437 7.02 4.14 8.56
CA MET A 437 6.72 2.73 8.33
C MET A 437 7.13 2.33 6.90
N PRO A 438 7.80 1.19 6.68
CA PRO A 438 8.25 0.79 5.35
C PRO A 438 7.08 0.60 4.38
N SER A 439 7.31 0.91 3.10
CA SER A 439 6.26 0.91 2.07
C SER A 439 5.46 -0.39 2.00
N TRP A 440 6.12 -1.56 2.16
CA TRP A 440 5.45 -2.85 2.04
C TRP A 440 4.34 -3.07 3.08
N ILE A 441 4.57 -2.69 4.33
CA ILE A 441 3.59 -2.89 5.40
C ILE A 441 2.63 -1.70 5.48
N ASN A 442 3.11 -0.49 5.15
CA ASN A 442 2.25 0.70 5.08
C ASN A 442 1.15 0.56 4.02
N GLU A 443 1.55 0.30 2.77
CA GLU A 443 0.59 0.11 1.68
C GLU A 443 -0.12 -1.24 1.76
N GLY A 444 0.57 -2.28 2.24
CA GLY A 444 -0.01 -3.63 2.37
C GLY A 444 -1.13 -3.68 3.40
N MET A 445 -0.95 -3.08 4.59
CA MET A 445 -2.01 -3.01 5.59
C MET A 445 -3.11 -2.01 5.20
N ALA A 446 -2.76 -0.87 4.59
CA ALA A 446 -3.76 0.06 4.07
C ALA A 446 -4.67 -0.62 3.02
N SER A 447 -4.07 -1.39 2.11
CA SER A 447 -4.79 -2.21 1.13
C SER A 447 -5.63 -3.31 1.78
N TYR A 448 -5.12 -3.96 2.83
CA TYR A 448 -5.87 -4.98 3.58
C TYR A 448 -7.13 -4.39 4.22
N PHE A 449 -7.00 -3.19 4.81
CA PHE A 449 -8.11 -2.51 5.46
C PHE A 449 -9.06 -1.79 4.50
N GLY A 450 -8.58 -1.38 3.33
CA GLY A 450 -9.41 -0.83 2.26
C GLY A 450 -10.53 -1.79 1.84
N ALA A 451 -10.25 -3.10 1.88
CA ALA A 451 -11.21 -4.15 1.53
C ALA A 451 -12.18 -4.52 2.68
N VAL A 452 -12.10 -3.88 3.85
CA VAL A 452 -12.98 -4.21 4.99
C VAL A 452 -14.40 -3.75 4.73
N GLU A 453 -15.35 -4.63 5.01
CA GLU A 453 -16.76 -4.27 5.04
C GLU A 453 -17.12 -3.87 6.47
N VAL A 454 -17.30 -2.57 6.67
CA VAL A 454 -17.78 -2.04 7.94
C VAL A 454 -19.23 -1.63 7.76
N PRO A 455 -20.20 -2.44 8.21
CA PRO A 455 -21.60 -2.04 8.16
C PRO A 455 -21.82 -0.82 9.07
N LEU A 456 -22.90 -0.08 8.82
CA LEU A 456 -23.28 1.04 9.70
C LEU A 456 -23.65 0.54 11.10
N GLU A 457 -24.21 -0.67 11.16
CA GLU A 457 -24.55 -1.39 12.39
C GLU A 457 -23.95 -2.80 12.33
N GLY A 458 -23.28 -3.23 13.40
CA GLY A 458 -22.66 -4.55 13.51
C GLY A 458 -21.13 -4.52 13.55
N ASP A 459 -20.53 -5.70 13.52
CA ASP A 459 -19.07 -5.85 13.56
C ASP A 459 -18.46 -5.75 12.15
N ALA A 460 -17.24 -5.21 12.08
CA ALA A 460 -16.50 -5.13 10.82
C ALA A 460 -16.07 -6.53 10.35
N VAL A 461 -16.25 -6.79 9.06
CA VAL A 461 -15.80 -8.02 8.40
C VAL A 461 -14.43 -7.77 7.78
N THR A 462 -13.39 -8.30 8.42
CA THR A 462 -12.00 -8.12 7.98
C THR A 462 -11.47 -9.26 7.12
N GLY A 463 -10.59 -8.90 6.18
CA GLY A 463 -9.93 -9.86 5.29
C GLY A 463 -10.83 -10.39 4.19
N LYS A 464 -11.66 -9.53 3.60
CA LYS A 464 -12.20 -9.77 2.27
C LYS A 464 -11.06 -9.83 1.26
N VAL A 465 -11.18 -10.72 0.29
CA VAL A 465 -10.20 -10.85 -0.79
C VAL A 465 -10.42 -9.72 -1.81
N ASN A 466 -9.36 -8.97 -2.11
CA ASN A 466 -9.36 -8.05 -3.25
C ASN A 466 -9.02 -8.84 -4.51
N ALA A 467 -10.01 -9.08 -5.37
CA ALA A 467 -9.89 -9.90 -6.57
C ALA A 467 -8.82 -9.35 -7.53
N ASP A 468 -8.74 -8.04 -7.72
CA ASP A 468 -7.76 -7.41 -8.61
C ASP A 468 -6.33 -7.61 -8.11
N PHE A 469 -6.10 -7.44 -6.80
CA PHE A 469 -4.80 -7.73 -6.20
C PHE A 469 -4.48 -9.21 -6.22
N LEU A 470 -5.43 -10.09 -5.91
CA LEU A 470 -5.23 -11.54 -5.97
C LEU A 470 -4.81 -11.99 -7.38
N ASN A 471 -5.53 -11.54 -8.40
CA ASN A 471 -5.23 -11.87 -9.80
C ASN A 471 -3.87 -11.30 -10.22
N THR A 472 -3.56 -10.06 -9.83
CA THR A 472 -2.26 -9.43 -10.13
C THR A 472 -1.11 -10.20 -9.49
N VAL A 473 -1.22 -10.58 -8.21
CA VAL A 473 -0.13 -11.30 -7.53
C VAL A 473 0.00 -12.74 -8.02
N LYS A 474 -1.11 -13.43 -8.34
CA LYS A 474 -1.06 -14.77 -8.95
C LYS A 474 -0.33 -14.75 -10.29
N GLN A 475 -0.63 -13.76 -11.14
CA GLN A 475 0.09 -13.56 -12.40
C GLN A 475 1.59 -13.28 -12.14
N ALA A 476 1.90 -12.45 -11.14
CA ALA A 476 3.28 -12.15 -10.80
C ALA A 476 4.05 -13.36 -10.26
N ILE A 477 3.43 -14.22 -9.45
CA ILE A 477 4.01 -15.47 -8.96
C ILE A 477 4.26 -16.43 -10.12
N ASN A 478 3.25 -16.69 -10.95
CA ASN A 478 3.36 -17.61 -12.09
C ASN A 478 4.36 -17.13 -13.14
N GLY A 479 4.47 -15.82 -13.35
CA GLY A 479 5.45 -15.21 -14.24
C GLY A 479 6.85 -15.02 -13.61
N ASN A 480 7.05 -15.40 -12.35
CA ASN A 480 8.28 -15.15 -11.59
C ASN A 480 8.73 -13.68 -11.63
N THR A 481 7.78 -12.75 -11.48
CA THR A 481 8.01 -11.28 -11.49
C THR A 481 7.73 -10.63 -10.14
N CYS A 482 7.40 -11.42 -9.09
CA CYS A 482 7.42 -10.93 -7.72
C CYS A 482 8.83 -10.55 -7.30
N ALA A 483 8.94 -9.52 -6.46
CA ALA A 483 10.21 -9.22 -5.80
C ALA A 483 10.52 -10.32 -4.76
N ASP A 484 11.80 -10.67 -4.63
CA ASP A 484 12.29 -11.54 -3.55
C ASP A 484 12.06 -10.88 -2.18
N LEU A 485 11.53 -11.62 -1.20
CA LEU A 485 11.15 -11.06 0.10
C LEU A 485 12.34 -10.47 0.88
N LYS A 486 13.53 -11.05 0.72
CA LYS A 486 14.76 -10.55 1.36
C LYS A 486 15.07 -9.11 0.94
N LEU A 487 14.68 -8.73 -0.28
CA LEU A 487 14.88 -7.38 -0.79
C LEU A 487 13.61 -6.51 -0.66
N PHE A 488 12.44 -7.10 -0.90
CA PHE A 488 11.16 -6.41 -0.96
C PHE A 488 10.85 -5.64 0.33
N PHE A 489 11.13 -6.21 1.49
CA PHE A 489 10.90 -5.57 2.78
C PHE A 489 11.71 -4.28 3.01
N PHE A 490 12.76 -4.08 2.21
CA PHE A 490 13.70 -2.96 2.32
C PHE A 490 13.66 -2.04 1.10
N PHE A 491 12.67 -2.18 0.21
CA PHE A 491 12.55 -1.29 -0.94
C PHE A 491 12.26 0.14 -0.48
N PRO A 492 13.07 1.12 -0.94
CA PRO A 492 12.76 2.52 -0.71
C PRO A 492 11.49 2.90 -1.46
N ARG A 493 10.84 3.97 -1.00
CA ARG A 493 9.55 4.42 -1.54
C ARG A 493 9.60 4.66 -3.05
N GLU A 494 10.69 5.21 -3.56
CA GLU A 494 10.89 5.53 -4.98
C GLU A 494 10.89 4.27 -5.86
N ARG A 495 11.41 3.16 -5.33
CA ARG A 495 11.38 1.87 -6.02
C ARG A 495 10.01 1.23 -5.93
N PHE A 496 9.33 1.36 -4.79
CA PHE A 496 8.01 0.79 -4.56
C PHE A 496 6.92 1.50 -5.39
N MET A 497 7.01 2.83 -5.49
CA MET A 497 6.07 3.72 -6.18
C MET A 497 6.74 4.37 -7.38
N ASN A 498 7.20 3.57 -8.34
CA ASN A 498 7.88 4.08 -9.52
C ASN A 498 6.86 4.55 -10.59
N PRO A 499 6.66 5.86 -10.80
CA PRO A 499 5.71 6.35 -11.79
C PRO A 499 6.09 6.00 -13.23
N ALA A 500 7.35 5.65 -13.49
CA ALA A 500 7.81 5.18 -14.80
C ALA A 500 7.47 3.71 -15.07
N ASP A 501 7.05 2.96 -14.04
CA ASP A 501 6.62 1.56 -14.14
C ASP A 501 5.29 1.37 -13.39
N PRO A 502 4.16 1.82 -13.96
CA PRO A 502 2.85 1.72 -13.31
C PRO A 502 2.42 0.27 -13.09
N ASP A 503 2.75 -0.65 -14.00
CA ASP A 503 2.46 -2.07 -13.84
C ASP A 503 3.31 -2.68 -12.71
N GLY A 504 4.58 -2.31 -12.63
CA GLY A 504 5.43 -2.68 -11.50
C GLY A 504 4.91 -2.14 -10.17
N THR A 505 4.49 -0.88 -10.14
CA THR A 505 3.85 -0.29 -8.96
C THR A 505 2.61 -1.11 -8.56
N LYS A 506 1.70 -1.39 -9.50
CA LYS A 506 0.52 -2.23 -9.23
C LYS A 506 0.90 -3.61 -8.69
N ARG A 507 1.95 -4.24 -9.23
CA ARG A 507 2.50 -5.52 -8.70
C ARG A 507 3.04 -5.37 -7.28
N MET A 508 3.73 -4.28 -6.94
CA MET A 508 4.25 -4.03 -5.58
C MET A 508 3.13 -3.90 -4.55
N TYR A 509 2.06 -3.17 -4.88
CA TYR A 509 0.86 -3.07 -4.02
C TYR A 509 0.19 -4.44 -3.83
N ALA A 510 -0.02 -5.19 -4.93
CA ALA A 510 -0.62 -6.52 -4.86
C ALA A 510 0.23 -7.51 -4.04
N GLN A 511 1.56 -7.47 -4.21
CA GLN A 511 2.50 -8.27 -3.42
C GLN A 511 2.44 -7.88 -1.93
N ALA A 512 2.55 -6.59 -1.61
CA ALA A 512 2.45 -6.06 -0.24
C ALA A 512 1.14 -6.45 0.46
N TRP A 513 0.01 -6.25 -0.22
CA TRP A 513 -1.32 -6.66 0.25
C TRP A 513 -1.35 -8.16 0.55
N SER A 514 -0.90 -9.00 -0.38
CA SER A 514 -1.00 -10.46 -0.23
C SER A 514 -0.12 -11.01 0.91
N ILE A 515 1.04 -10.38 1.16
CA ILE A 515 1.91 -10.74 2.29
C ILE A 515 1.23 -10.35 3.60
N CYS A 516 0.70 -9.13 3.70
CA CYS A 516 -0.02 -8.70 4.89
C CYS A 516 -1.25 -9.58 5.14
N TYR A 517 -2.02 -9.88 4.10
CA TYR A 517 -3.15 -10.78 4.17
C TYR A 517 -2.75 -12.17 4.66
N PHE A 518 -1.69 -12.77 4.10
CA PHE A 518 -1.15 -14.05 4.54
C PHE A 518 -0.74 -14.02 6.01
N LEU A 519 0.05 -13.03 6.43
CA LEU A 519 0.53 -12.92 7.81
C LEU A 519 -0.61 -12.67 8.82
N MET A 520 -1.70 -12.02 8.38
CA MET A 520 -2.90 -11.78 9.20
C MET A 520 -3.85 -12.98 9.27
N LYS A 521 -3.81 -13.90 8.29
CA LYS A 521 -4.77 -15.01 8.17
C LYS A 521 -4.15 -16.41 8.33
N THR A 522 -2.83 -16.53 8.36
CA THR A 522 -2.15 -17.81 8.51
C THR A 522 -2.26 -18.35 9.93
N ASP A 523 -2.50 -19.66 10.05
CA ASP A 523 -2.43 -20.38 11.33
C ASP A 523 -1.02 -20.90 11.64
N ASN A 524 -0.05 -20.65 10.76
CA ASN A 524 1.34 -21.05 10.99
C ASN A 524 1.90 -20.28 12.20
N GLU A 525 2.18 -21.02 13.28
CA GLU A 525 2.70 -20.48 14.55
C GLU A 525 3.98 -19.66 14.38
N ASN A 526 4.79 -19.94 13.36
CA ASN A 526 6.01 -19.20 13.08
C ASN A 526 5.74 -17.81 12.49
N TYR A 527 4.56 -17.57 11.89
CA TYR A 527 4.27 -16.38 11.09
C TYR A 527 3.14 -15.51 11.65
N LYS A 528 2.14 -16.12 12.29
CA LYS A 528 0.89 -15.45 12.68
C LYS A 528 1.07 -14.23 13.61
N ASN A 529 2.20 -14.17 14.32
CA ASN A 529 2.51 -13.07 15.23
C ASN A 529 3.40 -11.98 14.60
N ILE A 530 3.90 -12.15 13.37
CA ILE A 530 4.88 -11.24 12.76
C ILE A 530 4.34 -9.81 12.70
N ILE A 531 3.12 -9.59 12.17
CA ILE A 531 2.54 -8.24 12.08
C ILE A 531 2.36 -7.63 13.47
N SER A 532 1.77 -8.36 14.42
CA SER A 532 1.58 -7.85 15.78
C SER A 532 2.91 -7.50 16.47
N LYS A 533 3.92 -8.37 16.36
CA LYS A 533 5.26 -8.13 16.91
C LYS A 533 5.92 -6.93 16.24
N TYR A 534 5.82 -6.80 14.91
CA TYR A 534 6.36 -5.67 14.17
C TYR A 534 5.76 -4.34 14.68
N ILE A 535 4.43 -4.28 14.75
CA ILE A 535 3.71 -3.08 15.19
C ILE A 535 3.98 -2.77 16.67
N ASP A 536 4.02 -3.76 17.55
CA ASP A 536 4.33 -3.58 18.97
C ASP A 536 5.75 -3.03 19.19
N GLU A 537 6.71 -3.50 18.40
CA GLU A 537 8.08 -3.02 18.45
C GLU A 537 8.20 -1.57 17.95
N MET A 538 7.44 -1.20 16.92
CA MET A 538 7.36 0.19 16.47
C MET A 538 6.65 1.09 17.49
N LYS A 539 5.56 0.63 18.11
CA LYS A 539 4.88 1.34 19.23
C LYS A 539 5.80 1.57 20.42
N ALA A 540 6.78 0.68 20.63
CA ALA A 540 7.82 0.83 21.65
C ALA A 540 8.92 1.84 21.27
N GLY A 541 8.79 2.53 20.12
CA GLY A 541 9.72 3.54 19.65
C GLY A 541 10.97 2.98 18.96
N LYS A 542 10.99 1.68 18.61
CA LYS A 542 12.07 1.13 17.78
C LYS A 542 11.94 1.65 16.35
N GLY A 543 13.08 1.85 15.70
CA GLY A 543 13.12 2.12 14.27
C GLY A 543 12.57 0.94 13.47
N TRP A 544 12.11 1.20 12.26
CA TRP A 544 11.49 0.17 11.41
C TRP A 544 12.42 -1.02 11.13
N PHE A 545 13.73 -0.81 11.09
CA PHE A 545 14.71 -1.86 10.86
C PHE A 545 14.87 -2.77 12.08
N GLU A 546 14.98 -2.20 13.28
CA GLU A 546 15.02 -2.96 14.53
C GLU A 546 13.69 -3.71 14.77
N ALA A 547 12.56 -3.08 14.45
CA ALA A 547 11.25 -3.74 14.49
C ALA A 547 11.17 -4.91 13.51
N HIS A 548 11.72 -4.77 12.30
CA HIS A 548 11.83 -5.86 11.33
C HIS A 548 12.67 -7.01 11.87
N GLN A 549 13.87 -6.74 12.38
CA GLN A 549 14.76 -7.76 12.93
C GLN A 549 14.09 -8.52 14.08
N ALA A 550 13.40 -7.81 14.97
CA ALA A 550 12.66 -8.43 16.05
C ALA A 550 11.49 -9.29 15.52
N ALA A 551 10.66 -8.75 14.64
CA ALA A 551 9.48 -9.44 14.10
C ALA A 551 9.82 -10.73 13.36
N PHE A 552 10.93 -10.74 12.61
CA PHE A 552 11.38 -11.87 11.79
C PHE A 552 12.49 -12.72 12.45
N GLU A 553 12.75 -12.52 13.75
CA GLU A 553 13.75 -13.32 14.47
C GLU A 553 13.40 -14.82 14.43
N GLY A 554 14.33 -15.64 13.93
CA GLY A 554 14.14 -17.08 13.79
C GLY A 554 13.29 -17.53 12.60
N VAL A 555 12.82 -16.58 11.77
CA VAL A 555 12.03 -16.89 10.57
C VAL A 555 12.97 -17.28 9.41
N ASP A 556 12.72 -18.46 8.83
CA ASP A 556 13.32 -18.85 7.56
C ASP A 556 12.59 -18.11 6.42
N LEU A 557 13.22 -17.06 5.90
CA LEU A 557 12.64 -16.21 4.85
C LEU A 557 12.35 -16.98 3.54
N PRO A 558 13.27 -17.80 3.00
CA PRO A 558 12.94 -18.69 1.87
C PRO A 558 11.71 -19.58 2.11
N ALA A 559 11.58 -20.18 3.30
CA ALA A 559 10.40 -20.98 3.63
C ALA A 559 9.12 -20.13 3.69
N LEU A 560 9.19 -18.95 4.32
CA LEU A 560 8.07 -18.00 4.38
C LEU A 560 7.62 -17.57 2.98
N GLU A 561 8.57 -17.27 2.08
CA GLU A 561 8.26 -16.88 0.71
C GLU A 561 7.54 -18.01 -0.05
N ASN A 562 7.99 -19.25 0.10
CA ASN A 562 7.34 -20.41 -0.52
C ASN A 562 5.94 -20.66 0.05
N ASP A 563 5.78 -20.58 1.37
CA ASP A 563 4.49 -20.75 2.04
C ASP A 563 3.49 -19.65 1.65
N TRP A 564 3.95 -18.39 1.58
CA TRP A 564 3.15 -17.27 1.09
C TRP A 564 2.70 -17.48 -0.36
N LYS A 565 3.63 -17.83 -1.28
CA LYS A 565 3.29 -18.09 -2.68
C LYS A 565 2.25 -19.20 -2.81
N LYS A 566 2.45 -20.30 -2.06
CA LYS A 566 1.49 -21.42 -2.04
C LYS A 566 0.12 -20.96 -1.54
N PHE A 567 0.07 -20.26 -0.41
CA PHE A 567 -1.16 -19.71 0.15
C PHE A 567 -1.91 -18.86 -0.89
N VAL A 568 -1.23 -17.91 -1.53
CA VAL A 568 -1.82 -17.03 -2.55
C VAL A 568 -2.35 -17.80 -3.75
N LEU A 569 -1.63 -18.81 -4.24
CA LEU A 569 -2.08 -19.63 -5.37
C LEU A 569 -3.32 -20.46 -5.02
N GLU A 570 -3.47 -20.89 -3.76
CA GLU A 570 -4.61 -21.67 -3.26
C GLU A 570 -5.83 -20.81 -2.89
N MET A 571 -5.64 -19.50 -2.62
CA MET A 571 -6.74 -18.58 -2.32
C MET A 571 -7.78 -18.52 -3.45
N LYS A 572 -9.05 -18.44 -3.07
CA LYS A 572 -10.19 -18.19 -3.96
C LYS A 572 -10.77 -16.82 -3.67
N GLU A 573 -11.41 -16.23 -4.68
CA GLU A 573 -12.17 -14.98 -4.56
C GLU A 573 -13.41 -15.17 -3.68
#